data_AF-A0A7W1XYG1-F1
#
_entry.id   AF-A0A7W1XYG1-F1
#
_cell.length_a   1.000
_cell.length_b   1.000
_cell.length_c   1.000
_cell.angle_alpha   90.00
_cell.angle_beta   90.00
_cell.angle_gamma   90.00
#
_symmetry.space_group_name_H-M   'P 1'
#
loop_
_entity.id
_entity.type
_entity.pdbx_description
1 polymer ?
#
loop_
_entity_poly.entity_id
_entity_poly.type
_entity_poly.pdbx_seq_one_letter_code
_entity_poly.pdbx_strand_id
1 'polypeptide(L)'
;MVQINFSLKEVNCKIVYYGPGLSGKTTNLEVVHQKAPQTSVGDLTSIATEGDRTLFFDFLPLNLGQVAGMKTKFQIYTVPGQVYYNSTRKLVLQGADGVVFVADSKRGKMDENIESLKNLEENLKEHGLSFDTLPVVLQYNKRDLPEVYSVEELEQELNPGNFPHVEAVARSGEGVFPTLKKLAGMVLQSLNQQHSSVKSKSTTETVTSNTATETVAQGATGSAGTATAVATNTTATASPQTATARKTRATGVRRVSTAASMTASARPRIVTSPRRQRSRRGKAVGLAIGTGVILTAVAAWAAHVSGFFS
;
A
#
# COMPACT_ATOMS: atom_id res chain seq x y z
N MET A 1 5.72 -7.67 0.32
CA MET A 1 6.79 -8.67 0.07
C MET A 1 6.68 -9.01 -1.39
N VAL A 2 7.56 -8.40 -2.17
CA VAL A 2 7.55 -8.48 -3.63
C VAL A 2 7.70 -9.93 -4.06
N GLN A 3 6.83 -10.37 -4.98
CA GLN A 3 6.90 -11.72 -5.53
C GLN A 3 7.84 -11.71 -6.74
N ILE A 4 9.03 -12.26 -6.56
CA ILE A 4 10.05 -12.34 -7.61
C ILE A 4 10.14 -13.78 -8.11
N ASN A 5 9.86 -13.95 -9.39
CA ASN A 5 10.04 -15.21 -10.08
C ASN A 5 11.33 -15.13 -10.92
N PHE A 6 12.43 -15.64 -10.36
CA PHE A 6 13.74 -15.64 -11.02
C PHE A 6 13.77 -16.50 -12.28
N SER A 7 13.04 -17.62 -12.30
CA SER A 7 12.95 -18.50 -13.48
C SER A 7 12.30 -17.80 -14.68
N LEU A 8 11.30 -16.96 -14.41
CA LEU A 8 10.58 -16.19 -15.45
C LEU A 8 11.15 -14.78 -15.64
N LYS A 9 12.15 -14.38 -14.85
CA LYS A 9 12.67 -13.00 -14.74
C LYS A 9 11.53 -11.98 -14.57
N GLU A 10 10.64 -12.24 -13.63
CA GLU A 10 9.43 -11.44 -13.40
C GLU A 10 9.37 -10.92 -11.96
N VAL A 11 8.97 -9.67 -11.82
CA VAL A 11 8.72 -9.00 -10.54
C VAL A 11 7.27 -8.55 -10.49
N ASN A 12 6.56 -8.97 -9.45
CA ASN A 12 5.20 -8.54 -9.15
C ASN A 12 5.23 -7.63 -7.92
N CYS A 13 4.88 -6.35 -8.11
CA CYS A 13 4.80 -5.36 -7.05
C CYS A 13 3.34 -5.07 -6.71
N LYS A 14 2.98 -5.13 -5.44
CA LYS A 14 1.65 -4.78 -4.95
C LYS A 14 1.57 -3.32 -4.54
N ILE A 15 0.73 -2.56 -5.23
CA ILE A 15 0.48 -1.14 -4.94
C ILE A 15 -0.91 -0.98 -4.34
N VAL A 16 -1.03 -0.25 -3.24
CA VAL A 16 -2.31 -0.03 -2.57
C VAL A 16 -2.69 1.44 -2.58
N TYR A 17 -3.85 1.76 -3.13
CA TYR A 17 -4.50 3.07 -3.02
C TYR A 17 -5.34 3.10 -1.73
N TYR A 18 -4.93 3.95 -0.80
CA TYR A 18 -5.53 4.16 0.51
C TYR A 18 -6.13 5.56 0.64
N GLY A 19 -6.97 5.79 1.64
CA GLY A 19 -7.58 7.10 1.93
C GLY A 19 -9.07 7.01 2.32
N PRO A 20 -9.70 8.13 2.68
CA PRO A 20 -11.08 8.13 3.18
C PRO A 20 -12.13 7.78 2.12
N GLY A 21 -13.36 7.54 2.57
CA GLY A 21 -14.52 7.32 1.72
C GLY A 21 -14.64 8.37 0.62
N LEU A 22 -14.92 7.93 -0.60
CA LEU A 22 -15.18 8.82 -1.74
C LEU A 22 -14.04 9.79 -2.11
N SER A 23 -12.82 9.57 -1.63
CA SER A 23 -11.66 10.42 -1.95
C SER A 23 -11.19 10.33 -3.40
N GLY A 24 -11.66 9.33 -4.17
CA GLY A 24 -11.34 9.14 -5.60
C GLY A 24 -10.35 8.01 -5.91
N LYS A 25 -10.17 7.05 -4.99
CA LYS A 25 -9.34 5.84 -5.19
C LYS A 25 -9.77 5.02 -6.42
N THR A 26 -11.05 4.64 -6.49
CA THR A 26 -11.58 3.87 -7.63
C THR A 26 -11.43 4.63 -8.95
N THR A 27 -11.73 5.93 -8.95
CA THR A 27 -11.53 6.80 -10.13
C THR A 27 -10.09 6.81 -10.62
N ASN A 28 -9.09 6.73 -9.73
CA ASN A 28 -7.69 6.60 -10.15
C ASN A 28 -7.47 5.32 -10.96
N LEU A 29 -7.94 4.16 -10.45
CA LEU A 29 -7.77 2.89 -11.15
C LEU A 29 -8.57 2.84 -12.45
N GLU A 30 -9.80 3.37 -12.47
CA GLU A 30 -10.60 3.48 -13.69
C GLU A 30 -9.87 4.28 -14.77
N VAL A 31 -9.26 5.41 -14.40
CA VAL A 31 -8.51 6.26 -15.33
C VAL A 31 -7.24 5.58 -15.81
N VAL A 32 -6.51 4.90 -14.91
CA VAL A 32 -5.35 4.09 -15.31
C VAL A 32 -5.78 3.02 -16.31
N HIS A 33 -6.86 2.29 -16.03
CA HIS A 33 -7.40 1.27 -16.92
C HIS A 33 -7.84 1.83 -18.29
N GLN A 34 -8.49 3.00 -18.31
CA GLN A 34 -8.96 3.64 -19.54
C GLN A 34 -7.83 4.18 -20.41
N LYS A 35 -6.80 4.79 -19.81
CA LYS A 35 -5.74 5.49 -20.54
C LYS A 35 -4.49 4.64 -20.78
N ALA A 36 -4.28 3.56 -20.02
CA ALA A 36 -3.14 2.66 -20.25
C ALA A 36 -3.29 1.88 -21.57
N PRO A 37 -2.17 1.53 -22.24
CA PRO A 37 -2.21 0.69 -23.42
C PRO A 37 -2.90 -0.65 -23.13
N GLN A 38 -3.83 -1.05 -24.00
CA GLN A 38 -4.61 -2.30 -23.86
C GLN A 38 -3.74 -3.57 -23.87
N THR A 39 -2.51 -3.48 -24.38
CA THR A 39 -1.52 -4.58 -24.33
C THR A 39 -0.87 -4.73 -22.97
N SER A 40 -0.97 -3.71 -22.12
CA SER A 40 -0.22 -3.56 -20.88
C SER A 40 -1.14 -3.56 -19.65
N VAL A 41 -2.44 -3.41 -19.81
CA VAL A 41 -3.40 -3.45 -18.70
C VAL A 41 -4.32 -4.66 -18.82
N GLY A 42 -4.54 -5.37 -17.71
CA GLY A 42 -5.53 -6.44 -17.67
C GLY A 42 -6.91 -5.95 -17.24
N ASP A 43 -7.83 -6.89 -16.99
CA ASP A 43 -9.21 -6.56 -16.66
C ASP A 43 -9.30 -5.90 -15.27
N LEU A 44 -9.99 -4.76 -15.21
CA LEU A 44 -10.39 -4.16 -13.95
C LEU A 44 -11.44 -5.06 -13.29
N THR A 45 -11.08 -5.59 -12.13
CA THR A 45 -11.93 -6.50 -11.36
C THR A 45 -12.42 -5.80 -10.11
N SER A 46 -13.73 -5.65 -9.97
CA SER A 46 -14.35 -5.13 -8.76
C SER A 46 -15.10 -6.29 -8.09
N ILE A 47 -14.67 -6.66 -6.90
CA ILE A 47 -15.35 -7.67 -6.09
C ILE A 47 -16.28 -6.91 -5.16
N ALA A 48 -17.56 -7.28 -5.10
CA ALA A 48 -18.53 -6.74 -4.15
C ALA A 48 -19.10 -7.89 -3.33
N THR A 49 -19.10 -7.79 -2.00
CA THR A 49 -19.77 -8.77 -1.14
C THR A 49 -21.26 -8.46 -1.06
N GLU A 50 -22.13 -9.46 -1.27
CA GLU A 50 -23.58 -9.35 -1.02
C GLU A 50 -23.84 -9.41 0.50
N GLY A 51 -24.58 -8.43 1.03
CA GLY A 51 -25.01 -8.40 2.44
C GLY A 51 -24.96 -6.99 3.02
N ASP A 52 -23.76 -6.42 3.14
CA ASP A 52 -23.56 -5.11 3.75
C ASP A 52 -22.78 -4.21 2.79
N ARG A 53 -23.48 -3.24 2.19
CA ARG A 53 -22.91 -2.07 1.50
C ARG A 53 -21.59 -2.35 0.77
N THR A 54 -21.66 -3.03 -0.37
CA THR A 54 -20.69 -2.85 -1.47
C THR A 54 -19.23 -2.65 -1.02
N LEU A 55 -18.62 -3.71 -0.49
CA LEU A 55 -17.16 -3.82 -0.36
C LEU A 55 -16.57 -3.89 -1.77
N PHE A 56 -16.51 -2.78 -2.49
CA PHE A 56 -15.75 -2.70 -3.74
C PHE A 56 -14.28 -2.53 -3.37
N PHE A 57 -13.49 -3.60 -3.54
CA PHE A 57 -12.07 -3.41 -3.79
C PHE A 57 -11.83 -3.64 -5.26
N ASP A 58 -11.06 -2.73 -5.83
CA ASP A 58 -10.69 -2.74 -7.23
C ASP A 58 -9.31 -3.38 -7.34
N PHE A 59 -9.16 -4.28 -8.30
CA PHE A 59 -7.89 -4.91 -8.65
C PHE A 59 -7.58 -4.61 -10.10
N LEU A 60 -6.38 -4.08 -10.35
CA LEU A 60 -5.90 -3.76 -11.69
C LEU A 60 -4.46 -4.25 -11.88
N PRO A 61 -4.24 -5.30 -12.70
CA PRO A 61 -2.92 -5.69 -13.13
C PRO A 61 -2.42 -4.77 -14.25
N LEU A 62 -1.24 -4.21 -14.06
CA LEU A 62 -0.57 -3.30 -15.00
C LEU A 62 0.86 -3.78 -15.29
N ASN A 63 1.14 -4.14 -16.53
CA ASN A 63 2.45 -4.51 -17.02
C ASN A 63 3.24 -3.27 -17.44
N LEU A 64 4.39 -3.04 -16.82
CA LEU A 64 5.28 -1.90 -17.13
C LEU A 64 6.35 -2.26 -18.17
N GLY A 65 6.37 -3.50 -18.67
CA GLY A 65 7.40 -3.98 -19.58
C GLY A 65 8.63 -4.49 -18.84
N GLN A 66 9.82 -4.27 -19.41
CA GLN A 66 11.08 -4.65 -18.78
C GLN A 66 11.70 -3.45 -18.04
N VAL A 67 11.97 -3.64 -16.74
CA VAL A 67 12.72 -2.70 -15.91
C VAL A 67 13.91 -3.45 -15.33
N ALA A 68 15.12 -2.89 -15.47
CA ALA A 68 16.37 -3.51 -15.02
C ALA A 68 16.54 -4.99 -15.47
N GLY A 69 16.07 -5.32 -16.69
CA GLY A 69 16.13 -6.67 -17.25
C GLY A 69 15.10 -7.67 -16.71
N MET A 70 14.15 -7.22 -15.89
CA MET A 70 13.03 -8.03 -15.37
C MET A 70 11.69 -7.53 -15.89
N LYS A 71 10.81 -8.46 -16.25
CA LYS A 71 9.40 -8.16 -16.54
C LYS A 71 8.73 -7.67 -15.27
N THR A 72 8.23 -6.44 -15.28
CA THR A 72 7.65 -5.81 -14.09
C THR A 72 6.15 -5.69 -14.25
N LYS A 73 5.42 -6.24 -13.27
CA LYS A 73 3.96 -6.17 -13.19
C LYS A 73 3.54 -5.54 -11.88
N PHE A 74 2.66 -4.56 -11.96
CA PHE A 74 2.05 -3.91 -10.83
C PHE A 74 0.66 -4.49 -10.61
N GLN A 75 0.37 -4.85 -9.37
CA GLN A 75 -0.92 -5.31 -8.91
C GLN A 75 -1.50 -4.20 -8.06
N ILE A 76 -2.39 -3.39 -8.64
CA ILE A 76 -2.94 -2.20 -8.00
C ILE A 76 -4.25 -2.57 -7.31
N TYR A 77 -4.35 -2.24 -6.02
CA TYR A 77 -5.52 -2.50 -5.19
C TYR A 77 -6.09 -1.20 -4.61
N THR A 78 -7.41 -1.10 -4.48
CA THR A 78 -8.04 -0.08 -3.63
C THR A 78 -8.55 -0.70 -2.33
N VAL A 79 -8.60 0.11 -1.27
CA VAL A 79 -9.27 -0.27 -0.01
C VAL A 79 -10.66 0.34 0.08
N PRO A 80 -11.62 -0.32 0.73
CA PRO A 80 -12.92 0.29 1.03
C PRO A 80 -12.72 1.52 1.91
N GLY A 81 -13.40 2.62 1.58
CA GLY A 81 -13.21 3.90 2.26
C GLY A 81 -14.03 4.12 3.52
N GLN A 82 -14.97 3.22 3.87
CA GLN A 82 -15.79 3.32 5.08
C GLN A 82 -15.07 2.73 6.30
N VAL A 83 -15.22 3.36 7.47
CA VAL A 83 -14.48 3.02 8.71
C VAL A 83 -14.78 1.59 9.18
N TYR A 84 -16.00 1.08 8.94
CA TYR A 84 -16.44 -0.25 9.35
C TYR A 84 -15.59 -1.42 8.82
N TYR A 85 -14.87 -1.24 7.71
CA TYR A 85 -14.16 -2.31 7.01
C TYR A 85 -12.66 -2.41 7.34
N ASN A 86 -12.25 -2.13 8.58
CA ASN A 86 -10.83 -2.13 8.95
C ASN A 86 -10.12 -3.47 8.67
N SER A 87 -10.76 -4.60 8.99
CA SER A 87 -10.21 -5.94 8.73
C SER A 87 -9.88 -6.16 7.24
N THR A 88 -10.70 -5.64 6.34
CA THR A 88 -10.45 -5.70 4.90
C THR A 88 -9.28 -4.81 4.50
N ARG A 89 -9.18 -3.59 5.05
CA ARG A 89 -8.04 -2.70 4.79
C ARG A 89 -6.71 -3.34 5.22
N LYS A 90 -6.70 -3.95 6.41
CA LYS A 90 -5.56 -4.71 6.93
C LYS A 90 -5.18 -5.85 5.99
N LEU A 91 -6.15 -6.64 5.53
CA LEU A 91 -5.89 -7.74 4.59
C LEU A 91 -5.30 -7.24 3.26
N VAL A 92 -5.83 -6.14 2.71
CA VAL A 92 -5.32 -5.57 1.46
C VAL A 92 -3.91 -5.02 1.62
N LEU A 93 -3.54 -4.47 2.77
CA LEU A 93 -2.18 -3.99 3.05
C LEU A 93 -1.14 -5.12 3.21
N GLN A 94 -1.57 -6.36 3.47
CA GLN A 94 -0.65 -7.48 3.61
C GLN A 94 0.20 -7.64 2.34
N GLY A 95 1.52 -7.54 2.51
CA GLY A 95 2.48 -7.68 1.43
C GLY A 95 2.50 -6.51 0.44
N ALA A 96 1.93 -5.34 0.78
CA ALA A 96 2.07 -4.13 -0.02
C ALA A 96 3.56 -3.75 -0.17
N ASP A 97 3.92 -3.27 -1.36
CA ASP A 97 5.28 -2.83 -1.70
C ASP A 97 5.34 -1.31 -1.91
N GLY A 98 4.19 -0.65 -2.04
CA GLY A 98 4.05 0.80 -1.99
C GLY A 98 2.59 1.23 -1.80
N VAL A 99 2.39 2.44 -1.27
CA VAL A 99 1.06 3.00 -0.98
C VAL A 99 0.88 4.38 -1.61
N VAL A 100 -0.26 4.60 -2.24
CA VAL A 100 -0.75 5.95 -2.57
C VAL A 100 -1.80 6.33 -1.54
N PHE A 101 -1.58 7.40 -0.79
CA PHE A 101 -2.63 7.97 0.07
C PHE A 101 -3.40 9.06 -0.69
N VAL A 102 -4.65 8.79 -1.03
CA VAL A 102 -5.52 9.72 -1.75
C VAL A 102 -6.37 10.52 -0.77
N ALA A 103 -6.00 11.77 -0.56
CA ALA A 103 -6.72 12.72 0.29
C ALA A 103 -7.78 13.48 -0.54
N ASP A 104 -8.92 13.76 0.10
CA ASP A 104 -9.97 14.63 -0.46
C ASP A 104 -9.66 16.08 -0.08
N SER A 105 -9.39 16.94 -1.08
CA SER A 105 -9.05 18.35 -0.82
C SER A 105 -10.24 19.21 -0.42
N LYS A 106 -11.49 18.71 -0.51
CA LYS A 106 -12.69 19.50 -0.23
C LYS A 106 -12.70 19.99 1.24
N ARG A 107 -13.12 21.23 1.47
CA ARG A 107 -13.36 21.76 2.83
C ARG A 107 -14.32 20.85 3.61
N GLY A 108 -14.01 20.62 4.89
CA GLY A 108 -14.77 19.72 5.77
C GLY A 108 -14.39 18.23 5.65
N LYS A 109 -13.40 17.88 4.82
CA LYS A 109 -12.87 16.50 4.71
C LYS A 109 -11.55 16.25 5.44
N MET A 110 -11.02 17.26 6.14
CA MET A 110 -9.74 17.12 6.83
C MET A 110 -9.78 16.02 7.91
N ASP A 111 -10.82 15.99 8.75
CA ASP A 111 -10.94 14.99 9.82
C ASP A 111 -10.96 13.56 9.27
N GLU A 112 -11.70 13.34 8.17
CA GLU A 112 -11.74 12.04 7.48
C GLU A 112 -10.39 11.67 6.86
N ASN A 113 -9.66 12.64 6.31
CA ASN A 113 -8.30 12.43 5.82
C ASN A 113 -7.37 12.02 6.97
N ILE A 114 -7.37 12.76 8.08
CA ILE A 114 -6.53 12.49 9.25
C ILE A 114 -6.87 11.12 9.86
N GLU A 115 -8.14 10.81 10.06
CA GLU A 115 -8.58 9.51 10.58
C GLU A 115 -8.13 8.38 9.66
N SER A 116 -8.31 8.52 8.34
CA SER A 116 -7.87 7.50 7.40
C SER A 116 -6.36 7.36 7.30
N LEU A 117 -5.59 8.43 7.55
CA LEU A 117 -4.12 8.38 7.55
C LEU A 117 -3.59 7.69 8.80
N LYS A 118 -4.15 8.01 9.98
CA LYS A 118 -3.85 7.31 11.24
C LYS A 118 -4.17 5.82 11.14
N ASN A 119 -5.33 5.48 10.56
CA ASN A 119 -5.71 4.10 10.34
C ASN A 119 -4.76 3.37 9.37
N LEU A 120 -4.24 4.04 8.34
CA LEU A 120 -3.21 3.48 7.48
C LEU A 120 -1.94 3.17 8.29
N GLU A 121 -1.48 4.11 9.11
CA GLU A 121 -0.29 3.95 9.94
C GLU A 121 -0.43 2.77 10.92
N GLU A 122 -1.55 2.67 11.61
CA GLU A 122 -1.87 1.57 12.53
C GLU A 122 -1.84 0.21 11.81
N ASN A 123 -2.52 0.12 10.66
CA ASN A 123 -2.58 -1.13 9.90
C ASN A 123 -1.22 -1.52 9.30
N LEU A 124 -0.37 -0.55 8.93
CA LEU A 124 1.00 -0.83 8.50
C LEU A 124 1.83 -1.40 9.65
N LYS A 125 1.75 -0.77 10.84
CA LYS A 125 2.48 -1.23 12.05
C LYS A 125 2.13 -2.67 12.42
N GLU A 126 0.87 -3.05 12.31
CA GLU A 126 0.43 -4.43 12.57
C GLU A 126 1.03 -5.48 11.63
N HIS A 127 1.52 -5.07 10.45
CA HIS A 127 2.26 -5.91 9.51
C HIS A 127 3.79 -5.74 9.60
N GLY A 128 4.28 -5.03 10.63
CA GLY A 128 5.70 -4.72 10.78
C GLY A 128 6.22 -3.73 9.73
N LEU A 129 5.33 -2.96 9.10
CA LEU A 129 5.66 -1.90 8.14
C LEU A 129 5.51 -0.53 8.79
N SER A 130 6.20 0.45 8.24
CA SER A 130 6.09 1.87 8.61
C SER A 130 6.23 2.74 7.36
N PHE A 131 5.85 4.01 7.47
CA PHE A 131 6.06 4.98 6.40
C PHE A 131 7.55 5.18 6.03
N ASP A 132 8.48 4.91 6.94
CA ASP A 132 9.92 5.01 6.67
C ASP A 132 10.45 3.83 5.85
N THR A 133 9.80 2.67 5.97
CA THR A 133 10.23 1.43 5.31
C THR A 133 9.50 1.17 3.99
N LEU A 134 8.35 1.80 3.78
CA LEU A 134 7.46 1.56 2.65
C LEU A 134 7.36 2.82 1.79
N PRO A 135 7.61 2.74 0.46
CA PRO A 135 7.35 3.85 -0.44
C PRO A 135 5.91 4.36 -0.33
N VAL A 136 5.75 5.65 0.00
CA VAL A 136 4.44 6.31 0.10
C VAL A 136 4.43 7.59 -0.72
N VAL A 137 3.34 7.82 -1.45
CA VAL A 137 3.06 9.08 -2.16
C VAL A 137 1.69 9.59 -1.74
N LEU A 138 1.61 10.87 -1.39
CA LEU A 138 0.33 11.53 -1.11
C LEU A 138 -0.23 12.10 -2.42
N GLN A 139 -1.54 11.98 -2.60
CA GLN A 139 -2.25 12.58 -3.71
C GLN A 139 -3.37 13.47 -3.17
N TYR A 140 -3.26 14.77 -3.41
CA TYR A 140 -4.27 15.76 -3.08
C TYR A 140 -5.27 15.84 -4.22
N ASN A 141 -6.35 15.08 -4.10
CA ASN A 141 -7.32 14.91 -5.16
C ASN A 141 -8.46 15.95 -5.05
N LYS A 142 -9.18 16.13 -6.16
CA LYS A 142 -10.34 17.04 -6.30
C LYS A 142 -9.95 18.53 -6.25
N ARG A 143 -8.78 18.87 -6.80
CA ARG A 143 -8.27 20.25 -6.88
C ARG A 143 -9.14 21.19 -7.74
N ASP A 144 -10.07 20.61 -8.50
CA ASP A 144 -11.05 21.29 -9.34
C ASP A 144 -12.29 21.81 -8.60
N LEU A 145 -12.48 21.46 -7.32
CA LEU A 145 -13.62 21.94 -6.54
C LEU A 145 -13.43 23.42 -6.13
N PRO A 146 -14.52 24.21 -6.01
CA PRO A 146 -14.42 25.63 -5.71
C PRO A 146 -13.92 25.90 -4.28
N GLU A 147 -14.24 25.02 -3.33
CA GLU A 147 -13.86 25.16 -1.92
C GLU A 147 -12.96 23.99 -1.50
N VAL A 148 -11.65 24.19 -1.64
CA VAL A 148 -10.62 23.23 -1.24
C VAL A 148 -9.67 23.82 -0.20
N TYR A 149 -9.03 22.96 0.58
CA TYR A 149 -7.84 23.32 1.34
C TYR A 149 -6.71 23.68 0.36
N SER A 150 -5.88 24.65 0.71
CA SER A 150 -4.62 24.93 0.02
C SER A 150 -3.67 23.73 0.12
N VAL A 151 -2.65 23.66 -0.73
CA VAL A 151 -1.67 22.57 -0.66
C VAL A 151 -0.89 22.66 0.64
N GLU A 152 -0.61 23.88 1.08
CA GLU A 152 0.11 24.20 2.31
C GLU A 152 -0.65 23.69 3.54
N GLU A 153 -1.97 23.93 3.62
CA GLU A 153 -2.82 23.40 4.70
C GLU A 153 -2.84 21.86 4.69
N LEU A 154 -2.88 21.24 3.51
CA LEU A 154 -2.88 19.77 3.39
C LEU A 154 -1.53 19.17 3.79
N GLU A 155 -0.41 19.78 3.38
CA GLU A 155 0.93 19.34 3.75
C GLU A 155 1.16 19.46 5.26
N GLN A 156 0.72 20.57 5.87
CA GLN A 156 0.86 20.79 7.31
C GLN A 156 0.12 19.74 8.14
N GLU A 157 -1.10 19.38 7.75
CA GLU A 157 -1.95 18.47 8.52
C GLU A 157 -1.72 16.98 8.18
N LEU A 158 -1.42 16.66 6.91
CA LEU A 158 -1.36 15.28 6.43
C LEU A 158 0.04 14.78 6.13
N ASN A 159 1.05 15.66 6.02
CA ASN A 159 2.38 15.30 5.55
C ASN A 159 3.53 15.73 6.48
N PRO A 160 3.48 15.45 7.79
CA PRO A 160 4.57 15.81 8.70
C PRO A 160 5.90 15.12 8.36
N GLY A 161 5.85 13.98 7.65
CA GLY A 161 7.03 13.23 7.19
C GLY A 161 7.62 13.74 5.87
N ASN A 162 7.06 14.80 5.27
CA ASN A 162 7.50 15.37 3.98
C ASN A 162 7.61 14.29 2.86
N PHE A 163 6.64 13.37 2.83
CA PHE A 163 6.53 12.37 1.78
C PHE A 163 6.23 13.06 0.44
N PRO A 164 6.63 12.48 -0.69
CA PRO A 164 6.36 13.11 -1.97
C PRO A 164 4.86 13.20 -2.24
N HIS A 165 4.37 14.40 -2.56
CA HIS A 165 2.96 14.61 -2.91
C HIS A 165 2.75 14.94 -4.39
N VAL A 166 1.50 14.84 -4.86
CA VAL A 166 1.03 15.21 -6.19
C VAL A 166 -0.40 15.78 -6.10
N GLU A 167 -0.65 16.92 -6.73
CA GLU A 167 -2.00 17.45 -6.93
C GLU A 167 -2.74 16.69 -8.05
N ALA A 168 -4.03 16.42 -7.87
CA ALA A 168 -4.78 15.62 -8.83
C ALA A 168 -6.25 16.06 -9.00
N VAL A 169 -6.73 15.84 -10.22
CA VAL A 169 -8.15 15.85 -10.57
C VAL A 169 -8.43 14.48 -11.20
N ALA A 170 -8.69 13.48 -10.36
CA ALA A 170 -8.79 12.10 -10.81
C ALA A 170 -9.81 11.94 -11.95
N ARG A 171 -10.94 12.66 -11.92
CA ARG A 171 -11.98 12.58 -12.97
C ARG A 171 -11.51 13.03 -14.37
N SER A 172 -10.58 13.99 -14.46
CA SER A 172 -9.94 14.38 -15.74
C SER A 172 -8.71 13.51 -16.06
N GLY A 173 -8.21 12.81 -15.03
CA GLY A 173 -7.00 12.01 -15.05
C GLY A 173 -5.72 12.82 -14.90
N GLU A 174 -5.83 14.10 -14.55
CA GLU A 174 -4.72 14.94 -14.12
C GLU A 174 -4.17 14.44 -12.77
N GLY A 175 -2.85 14.43 -12.62
CA GLY A 175 -2.17 13.90 -11.43
C GLY A 175 -2.14 12.37 -11.30
N VAL A 176 -3.09 11.62 -11.89
CA VAL A 176 -3.20 10.16 -11.74
C VAL A 176 -1.93 9.40 -12.16
N PHE A 177 -1.46 9.61 -13.40
CA PHE A 177 -0.24 8.98 -13.90
C PHE A 177 1.03 9.54 -13.25
N PRO A 178 1.18 10.86 -13.03
CA PRO A 178 2.27 11.40 -12.22
C PRO A 178 2.41 10.72 -10.85
N THR A 179 1.31 10.57 -10.09
CA THR A 179 1.28 9.86 -8.81
C THR A 179 1.76 8.42 -8.94
N LEU A 180 1.18 7.67 -9.89
CA LEU A 180 1.54 6.27 -10.11
C LEU A 180 3.00 6.10 -10.52
N LYS A 181 3.51 6.96 -11.42
CA LYS A 181 4.92 6.94 -11.86
C LYS A 181 5.88 7.26 -10.71
N LYS A 182 5.54 8.26 -9.89
CA LYS A 182 6.35 8.66 -8.74
C LYS A 182 6.50 7.50 -7.76
N LEU A 183 5.38 6.88 -7.38
CA LEU A 183 5.42 5.70 -6.50
C LEU A 183 6.14 4.52 -7.17
N ALA A 184 5.88 4.25 -8.45
CA ALA A 184 6.53 3.18 -9.19
C ALA A 184 8.05 3.28 -9.15
N GLY A 185 8.59 4.49 -9.38
CA GLY A 185 10.02 4.77 -9.30
C GLY A 185 10.59 4.44 -7.93
N MET A 186 9.93 4.88 -6.85
CA MET A 186 10.36 4.62 -5.47
C MET A 186 10.34 3.13 -5.13
N VAL A 187 9.30 2.39 -5.54
CA VAL A 187 9.20 0.93 -5.32
C VAL A 187 10.32 0.19 -6.04
N LEU A 188 10.58 0.53 -7.30
CA LEU A 188 11.63 -0.10 -8.10
C LEU A 188 13.03 0.23 -7.58
N GLN A 189 13.23 1.47 -7.08
CA GLN A 189 14.47 1.88 -6.44
C GLN A 189 14.72 1.09 -5.14
N SER A 190 13.71 0.98 -4.29
CA SER A 190 13.78 0.20 -3.04
C SER A 190 14.13 -1.27 -3.32
N LEU A 191 13.53 -1.87 -4.35
CA LEU A 191 13.85 -3.22 -4.78
C LEU A 191 15.30 -3.38 -5.23
N ASN A 192 15.80 -2.46 -6.06
CA ASN A 192 17.16 -2.52 -6.55
C ASN A 192 18.19 -2.42 -5.41
N GLN A 193 17.91 -1.60 -4.39
CA GLN A 193 18.77 -1.46 -3.20
C GLN A 193 18.79 -2.75 -2.37
N GLN A 194 17.62 -3.36 -2.13
CA GLN A 194 17.52 -4.62 -1.39
C GLN A 194 18.30 -5.73 -2.09
N HIS A 195 18.22 -5.86 -3.42
CA HIS A 195 18.97 -6.89 -4.16
C HIS A 195 20.48 -6.63 -4.27
N SER A 196 20.88 -5.37 -4.38
CA SER A 196 22.31 -5.02 -4.45
C SER A 196 23.03 -5.32 -3.13
N SER A 197 22.34 -5.12 -1.99
CA SER A 197 22.89 -5.40 -0.65
C SER A 197 23.14 -6.89 -0.37
N VAL A 198 22.33 -7.78 -0.94
CA VAL A 198 22.50 -9.25 -0.81
C VAL A 198 23.73 -9.73 -1.58
N LYS A 199 24.05 -9.10 -2.73
CA LYS A 199 25.21 -9.49 -3.55
C LYS A 199 26.55 -9.10 -2.92
N SER A 200 26.59 -8.08 -2.06
CA SER A 200 27.82 -7.69 -1.33
C SER A 200 28.05 -8.49 -0.05
N LYS A 201 27.01 -9.05 0.58
CA LYS A 201 27.17 -9.87 1.81
C LYS A 201 27.64 -11.30 1.54
N SER A 202 27.49 -11.83 0.33
CA SER A 202 27.94 -13.20 -0.01
C SER A 202 29.43 -13.29 -0.38
N THR A 203 30.21 -12.21 -0.34
CA THR A 203 31.64 -12.19 -0.72
C THR A 203 32.59 -12.00 0.48
N THR A 204 32.09 -11.99 1.73
CA THR A 204 32.94 -11.73 2.92
C THR A 204 33.07 -12.91 3.88
N GLU A 205 32.37 -14.03 3.65
CA GLU A 205 32.52 -15.25 4.47
C GLU A 205 33.27 -16.36 3.73
N THR A 206 34.49 -16.08 3.27
CA THR A 206 35.49 -17.12 3.03
C THR A 206 36.88 -16.48 3.15
N VAL A 207 37.80 -17.15 3.84
CA VAL A 207 39.12 -16.67 4.35
C VAL A 207 38.97 -16.03 5.73
N THR A 208 39.08 -16.78 6.84
CA THR A 208 40.39 -17.17 7.38
C THR A 208 40.28 -18.33 8.38
N SER A 209 40.96 -19.44 8.07
CA SER A 209 41.52 -20.47 8.97
C SER A 209 42.85 -20.86 8.29
N ASN A 210 44.03 -21.01 8.89
CA ASN A 210 44.60 -21.15 10.24
C ASN A 210 46.00 -20.45 10.23
N THR A 211 46.75 -20.27 11.33
CA THR A 211 47.75 -21.23 11.84
C THR A 211 48.55 -20.68 13.05
N ALA A 212 48.76 -21.55 14.07
CA ALA A 212 49.81 -21.60 15.13
C ALA A 212 49.86 -20.45 16.19
N THR A 213 50.23 -20.66 17.48
CA THR A 213 51.12 -21.64 18.12
C THR A 213 50.85 -21.71 19.64
N GLU A 214 51.23 -22.83 20.26
CA GLU A 214 51.28 -23.09 21.72
C GLU A 214 52.21 -22.14 22.50
N THR A 215 51.89 -21.81 23.76
CA THR A 215 52.86 -21.80 24.91
C THR A 215 52.11 -21.82 26.26
N VAL A 216 52.71 -22.52 27.22
CA VAL A 216 52.31 -22.90 28.60
C VAL A 216 52.60 -21.79 29.64
N ALA A 217 51.74 -21.66 30.68
CA ALA A 217 52.07 -21.46 32.13
C ALA A 217 50.82 -20.91 32.89
N GLN A 218 50.16 -21.66 33.79
CA GLN A 218 50.41 -21.90 35.22
C GLN A 218 50.14 -20.73 36.20
N GLY A 219 49.32 -21.01 37.23
CA GLY A 219 49.20 -20.24 38.49
C GLY A 219 47.77 -19.75 38.79
N ALA A 220 46.87 -20.53 39.42
CA ALA A 220 46.77 -20.93 40.83
C ALA A 220 45.83 -20.03 41.68
N THR A 221 44.98 -20.69 42.48
CA THR A 221 44.25 -20.23 43.70
C THR A 221 43.15 -19.18 43.52
N GLY A 222 41.96 -19.25 44.13
CA GLY A 222 41.37 -20.13 45.14
C GLY A 222 40.11 -19.45 45.72
N SER A 223 39.25 -20.26 46.37
CA SER A 223 38.07 -19.88 47.20
C SER A 223 36.83 -19.38 46.44
N ALA A 224 35.70 -20.10 46.31
CA ALA A 224 34.85 -20.80 47.28
C ALA A 224 34.30 -19.89 48.40
N GLY A 225 32.97 -19.92 48.62
CA GLY A 225 32.35 -19.36 49.82
C GLY A 225 31.05 -18.57 49.62
N THR A 226 29.96 -19.19 49.13
CA THR A 226 28.76 -19.54 49.93
C THR A 226 27.79 -18.40 50.27
N ALA A 227 26.51 -18.69 49.99
CA ALA A 227 25.30 -17.96 50.33
C ALA A 227 25.14 -17.60 51.81
N THR A 228 24.24 -16.66 52.13
CA THR A 228 23.18 -16.82 53.16
C THR A 228 22.15 -15.67 53.03
N ALA A 229 20.88 -16.05 53.16
CA ALA A 229 19.68 -15.21 53.23
C ALA A 229 19.30 -14.88 54.68
N VAL A 230 18.64 -13.74 54.93
CA VAL A 230 17.76 -13.43 56.10
C VAL A 230 16.84 -12.28 55.64
N ALA A 231 15.49 -12.39 55.50
CA ALA A 231 14.42 -12.31 56.52
C ALA A 231 14.53 -11.04 57.41
N THR A 232 13.53 -10.27 57.86
CA THR A 232 12.05 -10.36 57.93
C THR A 232 11.51 -9.01 58.48
N ASN A 233 10.18 -8.84 58.39
CA ASN A 233 9.26 -8.00 59.17
C ASN A 233 9.05 -6.52 58.78
N THR A 234 7.90 -5.87 58.99
CA THR A 234 6.46 -6.16 59.22
C THR A 234 5.87 -4.79 59.58
N THR A 235 4.86 -4.26 58.88
CA THR A 235 3.69 -3.63 59.52
C THR A 235 2.56 -3.33 58.53
N ALA A 236 1.36 -3.78 58.88
CA ALA A 236 0.09 -3.42 58.28
C ALA A 236 -0.52 -2.21 59.00
N THR A 237 -1.32 -1.40 58.31
CA THR A 237 -2.48 -0.73 58.93
C THR A 237 -3.57 -0.48 57.90
N ALA A 238 -4.79 -0.79 58.30
CA ALA A 238 -6.00 -0.88 57.50
C ALA A 238 -6.80 0.44 57.44
N SER A 239 -7.70 0.50 56.45
CA SER A 239 -8.80 1.46 56.21
C SER A 239 -9.78 1.57 57.39
N PRO A 240 -10.75 2.53 57.37
CA PRO A 240 -12.11 2.11 56.99
C PRO A 240 -13.04 3.16 56.31
N GLN A 241 -13.84 2.67 55.35
CA GLN A 241 -15.33 2.80 55.18
C GLN A 241 -15.96 4.21 54.91
N THR A 242 -17.14 4.44 54.27
CA THR A 242 -18.28 3.62 53.80
C THR A 242 -19.26 4.44 52.92
N ALA A 243 -19.97 3.73 52.02
CA ALA A 243 -21.41 3.79 51.67
C ALA A 243 -22.10 5.07 51.12
N THR A 244 -22.87 4.90 50.02
CA THR A 244 -24.34 4.67 50.10
C THR A 244 -24.98 4.39 48.73
N ALA A 245 -25.96 3.49 48.76
CA ALA A 245 -26.84 3.10 47.66
C ALA A 245 -28.12 3.93 47.67
N ARG A 246 -28.76 4.15 46.50
CA ARG A 246 -30.20 4.46 46.44
C ARG A 246 -30.86 3.86 45.21
N LYS A 247 -31.92 3.08 45.47
CA LYS A 247 -32.91 2.54 44.54
C LYS A 247 -33.88 3.66 44.10
N THR A 248 -34.27 3.66 42.83
CA THR A 248 -35.60 4.10 42.36
C THR A 248 -36.09 3.16 41.25
N ARG A 249 -37.41 2.94 41.24
CA ARG A 249 -38.18 1.93 40.51
C ARG A 249 -39.06 2.60 39.45
N ALA A 250 -39.49 1.80 38.46
CA ALA A 250 -40.51 2.02 37.41
C ALA A 250 -39.96 2.72 36.14
N THR A 251 -40.23 2.32 34.89
CA THR A 251 -41.30 1.50 34.29
C THR A 251 -40.85 1.14 32.86
N GLY A 252 -40.95 -0.11 32.39
CA GLY A 252 -41.82 -0.43 31.24
C GLY A 252 -41.09 -0.89 29.96
N VAL A 253 -41.24 -2.19 29.63
CA VAL A 253 -41.48 -2.80 28.30
C VAL A 253 -40.52 -2.38 27.15
N ARG A 254 -39.67 -3.24 26.55
CA ARG A 254 -40.05 -4.38 25.69
C ARG A 254 -38.79 -5.20 25.33
N ARG A 255 -38.79 -6.50 25.64
CA ARG A 255 -37.90 -7.49 25.01
C ARG A 255 -38.36 -7.71 23.57
N VAL A 256 -37.45 -7.67 22.61
CA VAL A 256 -37.57 -8.43 21.36
C VAL A 256 -36.33 -9.30 21.26
N SER A 257 -36.53 -10.57 21.62
CA SER A 257 -35.69 -11.68 21.23
C SER A 257 -36.15 -12.16 19.85
N THR A 258 -35.23 -12.22 18.89
CA THR A 258 -35.23 -13.28 17.88
C THR A 258 -33.78 -13.48 17.42
N ALA A 259 -33.15 -14.48 18.03
CA ALA A 259 -32.05 -15.18 17.41
C ALA A 259 -32.60 -15.92 16.18
N ALA A 260 -32.03 -15.67 15.02
CA ALA A 260 -32.17 -16.54 13.85
C ALA A 260 -30.76 -16.87 13.37
N SER A 261 -30.28 -18.03 13.82
CA SER A 261 -29.21 -18.79 13.18
C SER A 261 -29.65 -19.14 11.76
N MET A 262 -28.92 -18.67 10.75
CA MET A 262 -28.89 -19.32 9.43
C MET A 262 -27.47 -19.34 8.87
N THR A 263 -26.94 -20.55 8.85
CA THR A 263 -25.87 -21.02 7.97
C THR A 263 -26.17 -20.71 6.51
N ALA A 264 -25.20 -20.15 5.77
CA ALA A 264 -24.87 -20.55 4.41
C ALA A 264 -23.64 -19.79 3.90
N SER A 265 -22.61 -20.55 3.55
CA SER A 265 -21.43 -20.12 2.80
C SER A 265 -21.86 -19.48 1.46
N ALA A 266 -21.72 -18.15 1.33
CA ALA A 266 -21.85 -17.46 0.06
C ALA A 266 -20.46 -17.12 -0.49
N ARG A 267 -20.13 -17.64 -1.68
CA ARG A 267 -18.87 -17.36 -2.38
C ARG A 267 -18.92 -15.94 -2.99
N PRO A 268 -17.81 -15.18 -2.97
CA PRO A 268 -17.77 -13.84 -3.56
C PRO A 268 -18.05 -13.88 -5.07
N ARG A 269 -18.89 -12.95 -5.55
CA ARG A 269 -19.18 -12.78 -6.98
C ARG A 269 -18.20 -11.77 -7.58
N ILE A 270 -17.33 -12.26 -8.45
CA ILE A 270 -16.34 -11.44 -9.15
C ILE A 270 -17.07 -10.73 -10.30
N VAL A 271 -17.12 -9.39 -10.28
CA VAL A 271 -17.63 -8.59 -11.40
C VAL A 271 -16.43 -8.08 -12.20
N THR A 272 -16.15 -8.71 -13.34
CA THR A 272 -15.16 -8.24 -14.32
C THR A 272 -15.84 -7.31 -15.31
N SER A 273 -15.24 -6.15 -15.63
CA SER A 273 -15.74 -5.30 -16.71
C SER A 273 -15.75 -6.06 -18.05
N PRO A 274 -16.73 -5.84 -18.95
CA PRO A 274 -16.79 -6.55 -20.22
C PRO A 274 -15.57 -6.23 -21.09
N ARG A 275 -14.89 -7.28 -21.55
CA ARG A 275 -13.75 -7.21 -22.49
C ARG A 275 -14.18 -6.40 -23.71
N ARG A 276 -13.54 -5.24 -23.94
CA ARG A 276 -13.84 -4.33 -25.06
C ARG A 276 -13.59 -5.06 -26.38
N GLN A 277 -14.64 -5.65 -26.96
CA GLN A 277 -14.55 -6.42 -28.20
C GLN A 277 -14.07 -5.52 -29.33
N ARG A 278 -12.96 -5.92 -29.96
CA ARG A 278 -12.45 -5.30 -31.17
C ARG A 278 -13.44 -5.56 -32.31
N SER A 279 -14.24 -4.56 -32.67
CA SER A 279 -14.98 -4.56 -33.94
C SER A 279 -13.96 -4.52 -35.09
N ARG A 280 -13.60 -5.69 -35.62
CA ARG A 280 -12.97 -5.82 -36.94
C ARG A 280 -14.08 -5.69 -37.98
N ARG A 281 -14.40 -4.47 -38.40
CA ARG A 281 -15.08 -4.23 -39.67
C ARG A 281 -14.03 -3.80 -40.69
N GLY A 282 -13.75 -4.68 -41.64
CA GLY A 282 -12.82 -4.44 -42.72
C GLY A 282 -13.30 -3.29 -43.63
N LYS A 283 -12.35 -2.45 -44.03
CA LYS A 283 -12.35 -1.81 -45.34
C LYS A 283 -10.94 -1.94 -45.88
N ALA A 284 -10.78 -2.83 -46.86
CA ALA A 284 -9.70 -2.76 -47.82
C ALA A 284 -9.99 -1.55 -48.72
N VAL A 285 -9.11 -0.56 -48.68
CA VAL A 285 -8.91 0.39 -49.78
C VAL A 285 -7.40 0.61 -49.84
N GLY A 286 -6.79 0.13 -50.92
CA GLY A 286 -5.39 0.39 -51.20
C GLY A 286 -5.19 1.82 -51.65
N LEU A 287 -4.08 2.43 -51.22
CA LEU A 287 -3.37 3.41 -52.02
C LEU A 287 -1.91 3.42 -51.58
N ALA A 288 -1.03 3.05 -52.52
CA ALA A 288 0.41 3.24 -52.43
C ALA A 288 0.72 4.74 -52.40
N ILE A 289 1.70 5.17 -51.58
CA ILE A 289 2.63 6.31 -51.82
C ILE A 289 3.70 6.30 -50.70
N GLY A 290 4.97 6.29 -51.12
CA GLY A 290 6.05 7.05 -50.45
C GLY A 290 6.87 6.38 -49.34
N THR A 291 7.89 5.61 -49.70
CA THR A 291 8.97 5.10 -48.84
C THR A 291 9.97 6.17 -48.35
N GLY A 292 9.55 7.43 -48.17
CA GLY A 292 10.46 8.56 -47.97
C GLY A 292 10.53 9.21 -46.59
N VAL A 293 9.63 8.90 -45.63
CA VAL A 293 9.48 9.73 -44.40
C VAL A 293 9.54 8.94 -43.09
N ILE A 294 9.64 7.61 -43.12
CA ILE A 294 9.60 6.79 -41.89
C ILE A 294 10.94 6.79 -41.13
N LEU A 295 12.06 7.15 -41.76
CA LEU A 295 13.36 7.14 -41.09
C LEU A 295 13.60 8.34 -40.15
N THR A 296 12.89 9.47 -40.33
CA THR A 296 13.05 10.65 -39.47
C THR A 296 12.14 10.62 -38.23
N ALA A 297 11.01 9.92 -38.29
CA ALA A 297 10.11 9.76 -37.14
C ALA A 297 10.66 8.79 -36.07
N VAL A 298 11.42 7.77 -36.48
CA VAL A 298 12.06 6.81 -35.55
C VAL A 298 13.25 7.44 -34.83
N ALA A 299 13.99 8.33 -35.49
CA ALA A 299 15.09 9.08 -34.86
C ALA A 299 14.59 10.14 -33.86
N ALA A 300 13.47 10.82 -34.16
CA ALA A 300 12.88 11.80 -33.26
C ALA A 300 12.29 11.17 -31.98
N TRP A 301 11.78 9.94 -32.06
CA TRP A 301 11.31 9.20 -30.87
C TRP A 301 12.47 8.71 -30.00
N ALA A 302 13.57 8.24 -30.60
CA ALA A 302 14.76 7.78 -29.87
C ALA A 302 15.46 8.93 -29.11
N ALA A 303 15.46 10.15 -29.64
CA ALA A 303 16.03 11.32 -28.97
C ALA A 303 15.16 11.85 -27.81
N HIS A 304 13.82 11.70 -27.88
CA HIS A 304 12.94 12.12 -26.80
C HIS A 304 12.89 11.15 -25.62
N VAL A 305 13.25 9.88 -25.83
CA VAL A 305 13.34 8.87 -24.76
C VAL A 305 14.67 8.97 -24.00
N SER A 306 15.73 9.48 -24.64
CA SER A 306 17.06 9.62 -24.02
C SER A 306 17.25 10.92 -23.23
N GLY A 307 16.43 11.95 -23.48
CA GLY A 307 16.33 13.15 -22.61
C GLY A 307 15.34 13.01 -21.45
N PHE A 308 14.66 11.87 -21.31
CA PHE A 308 13.58 11.63 -20.32
C PHE A 308 14.08 11.05 -18.98
N PHE A 309 15.39 10.87 -18.82
CA PHE A 309 16.05 10.30 -17.62
C PHE A 309 17.29 11.08 -17.17
N SER A 310 17.29 12.41 -17.36
CA SER A 310 18.20 13.30 -16.63
C SER A 310 17.43 14.28 -15.76
#